data_AF-A0A924PGE0-F1
#
_entry.id   AF-A0A924PGE0-F1
#
_cell.length_a   1.000
_cell.length_b   1.000
_cell.length_c   1.000
_cell.angle_alpha   90.00
_cell.angle_beta   90.00
_cell.angle_gamma   90.00
#
_symmetry.space_group_name_H-M   'P 1'
#
loop_
_entity.id
_entity.type
_entity.pdbx_description
1 polymer ?
#
loop_
_entity_poly.entity_id
_entity_poly.type
_entity_poly.pdbx_seq_one_letter_code
_entity_poly.pdbx_strand_id
1 'polypeptide(L)'
;MNSNGTTLSDLKAAKVLRSARKGLGLSKRDVARELGLTVSYVSDLETAVAAPTATDWYHFCELTCISTDSLLVGQIERGGMATLDHDTYGLNFNIPQEYREARGSKIKAMAPFLEFAELHLGPKEFEKYLVSKAFDPDFFVDLDQQVNLRFCMDLSRLLIQQQYLTPESLDALTSLATRSRTQGKFHQLYSDARDDSSLLFEVLSGARGYECNFDYVIEAGDSRSFDFSVRPEAHLAQFNYRDDSTLGDFLCRYKKSYFEKFVGLSVRPTHAAQLEELECHYRGAPKCTYRLNRMAS
;
A
#
# COMPACT_ATOMS: atom_id res chain seq x y z
N MET A 1 2.08 27.63 -6.74
CA MET A 1 3.51 27.99 -6.82
C MET A 1 3.95 28.38 -5.42
N ASN A 2 4.85 27.62 -4.80
CA ASN A 2 5.54 28.09 -3.60
C ASN A 2 6.52 29.20 -4.02
N SER A 3 6.81 30.12 -3.12
CA SER A 3 7.59 31.35 -3.32
C SER A 3 8.99 31.18 -3.92
N ASN A 4 9.48 29.94 -4.09
CA ASN A 4 10.82 29.62 -4.59
C ASN A 4 10.83 28.88 -5.94
N GLY A 5 9.71 28.74 -6.64
CA GLY A 5 9.65 28.07 -7.94
C GLY A 5 9.75 26.53 -7.90
N THR A 6 9.87 25.91 -6.72
CA THR A 6 9.85 24.45 -6.55
C THR A 6 8.54 23.86 -7.07
N THR A 7 8.65 22.88 -7.97
CA THR A 7 7.51 22.16 -8.53
C THR A 7 7.10 20.99 -7.64
N LEU A 8 5.89 20.47 -7.85
CA LEU A 8 5.45 19.22 -7.20
C LEU A 8 6.33 18.03 -7.60
N SER A 9 6.87 18.06 -8.83
CA SER A 9 7.78 17.03 -9.34
C SER A 9 9.08 17.02 -8.54
N ASP A 10 9.64 18.19 -8.24
CA ASP A 10 10.89 18.31 -7.47
C ASP A 10 10.74 17.76 -6.05
N LEU A 11 9.59 18.05 -5.41
CA LEU A 11 9.28 17.52 -4.08
C LEU A 11 9.15 15.99 -4.08
N LYS A 12 8.58 15.40 -5.13
CA LYS A 12 8.50 13.94 -5.30
C LYS A 12 9.89 13.34 -5.51
N ALA A 13 10.68 13.93 -6.40
CA ALA A 13 12.06 13.53 -6.66
C ALA A 13 12.89 13.48 -5.37
N ALA A 14 12.84 14.57 -4.59
CA ALA A 14 13.55 14.69 -3.33
C ALA A 14 13.16 13.58 -2.33
N LYS A 15 11.85 13.28 -2.20
CA LYS A 15 11.36 12.19 -1.34
C LYS A 15 11.88 10.82 -1.78
N VAL A 16 11.84 10.54 -3.08
CA VAL A 16 12.32 9.26 -3.64
C VAL A 16 13.84 9.11 -3.45
N LEU A 17 14.62 10.16 -3.74
CA LEU A 17 16.07 10.17 -3.53
C LEU A 17 16.42 9.85 -2.07
N ARG A 18 15.78 10.53 -1.12
CA ARG A 18 16.01 10.27 0.32
C ARG A 18 15.62 8.86 0.70
N SER A 19 14.44 8.40 0.28
CA SER A 19 13.93 7.07 0.62
C SER A 19 14.83 5.96 0.10
N ALA A 20 15.19 6.00 -1.19
CA ALA A 20 16.07 5.01 -1.82
C ALA A 20 17.45 4.98 -1.15
N ARG A 21 18.04 6.17 -0.90
CA ARG A 21 19.34 6.28 -0.22
C ARG A 21 19.30 5.71 1.19
N LYS A 22 18.34 6.17 2.02
CA LYS A 22 18.17 5.71 3.41
C LYS A 22 17.89 4.21 3.45
N GLY A 23 17.06 3.71 2.53
CA GLY A 23 16.78 2.29 2.37
C GLY A 23 18.05 1.47 2.16
N LEU A 24 19.01 1.94 1.38
CA LEU A 24 20.28 1.23 1.20
C LEU A 24 21.32 1.51 2.29
N GLY A 25 20.99 2.30 3.32
CA GLY A 25 21.93 2.70 4.38
C GLY A 25 23.07 3.59 3.88
N LEU A 26 22.94 4.20 2.70
CA LEU A 26 23.97 5.05 2.11
C LEU A 26 23.96 6.43 2.77
N SER A 27 25.16 6.97 3.04
CA SER A 27 25.28 8.38 3.42
C SER A 27 25.21 9.28 2.17
N LYS A 28 24.94 10.58 2.35
CA LYS A 28 25.03 11.55 1.24
C LYS A 28 26.43 11.58 0.62
N ARG A 29 27.48 11.27 1.41
CA ARG A 29 28.86 11.20 0.93
C ARG A 29 29.09 10.01 0.02
N ASP A 30 28.47 8.86 0.32
CA ASP A 30 28.54 7.68 -0.53
C ASP A 30 27.90 7.96 -1.89
N VAL A 31 26.67 8.47 -1.90
CA VAL A 31 25.97 8.85 -3.14
C VAL A 31 26.76 9.89 -3.95
N ALA A 32 27.29 10.91 -3.28
CA ALA A 32 28.13 11.93 -3.93
C ALA A 32 29.38 11.31 -4.60
N ARG A 33 30.06 10.39 -3.92
CA ARG A 33 31.23 9.69 -4.46
C ARG A 33 30.85 8.82 -5.67
N GLU A 34 29.83 7.99 -5.54
CA GLU A 34 29.42 7.05 -6.62
C GLU A 34 28.94 7.78 -7.88
N LEU A 35 28.28 8.93 -7.72
CA LEU A 35 27.75 9.71 -8.84
C LEU A 35 28.68 10.82 -9.34
N GLY A 36 29.86 11.00 -8.74
CA GLY A 36 30.76 12.11 -9.09
C GLY A 36 30.21 13.51 -8.77
N LEU A 37 29.32 13.60 -7.77
CA LEU A 37 28.66 14.84 -7.34
C LEU A 37 29.29 15.38 -6.05
N THR A 38 28.94 16.62 -5.68
CA THR A 38 29.29 17.15 -4.35
C THR A 38 28.24 16.77 -3.32
N VAL A 39 28.63 16.63 -2.05
CA VAL A 39 27.70 16.35 -0.94
C VAL A 39 26.66 17.47 -0.79
N SER A 40 27.03 18.73 -1.06
CA SER A 40 26.10 19.86 -1.05
C SER A 40 25.04 19.68 -2.12
N TYR A 41 25.43 19.32 -3.35
CA TYR A 41 24.48 19.11 -4.44
C TYR A 41 23.51 17.96 -4.13
N VAL A 42 23.99 16.83 -3.60
CA VAL A 42 23.11 15.73 -3.13
C VAL A 42 22.12 16.24 -2.06
N SER A 43 22.59 17.11 -1.16
CA SER A 43 21.71 17.71 -0.15
C SER A 43 20.64 18.61 -0.78
N ASP A 44 21.00 19.42 -1.78
CA ASP A 44 20.07 20.31 -2.48
C ASP A 44 19.02 19.53 -3.28
N LEU A 45 19.41 18.40 -3.87
CA LEU A 45 18.48 17.46 -4.50
C LEU A 45 17.49 16.87 -3.48
N GLU A 46 17.99 16.41 -2.33
CA GLU A 46 17.15 15.83 -1.27
C GLU A 46 16.24 16.83 -0.56
N THR A 47 16.46 18.14 -0.70
CA THR A 47 15.62 19.20 -0.14
C THR A 47 14.79 19.92 -1.20
N ALA A 48 14.82 19.47 -2.45
CA ALA A 48 14.17 20.09 -3.60
C ALA A 48 14.59 21.56 -3.83
N VAL A 49 15.81 21.92 -3.42
CA VAL A 49 16.48 23.19 -3.75
C VAL A 49 17.02 23.14 -5.17
N ALA A 50 17.46 21.96 -5.62
CA ALA A 50 17.87 21.68 -6.99
C ALA A 50 17.08 20.50 -7.56
N ALA A 51 16.98 20.43 -8.89
CA ALA A 51 16.45 19.28 -9.62
C ALA A 51 17.61 18.44 -10.20
N PRO A 52 17.51 17.10 -10.21
CA PRO A 52 18.52 16.26 -10.82
C PRO A 52 18.49 16.42 -12.34
N THR A 53 19.65 16.36 -12.99
CA THR A 53 19.66 16.19 -14.45
C THR A 53 19.17 14.79 -14.82
N ALA A 54 18.79 14.58 -16.09
CA ALA A 54 18.39 13.25 -16.56
C ALA A 54 19.50 12.20 -16.35
N THR A 55 20.76 12.60 -16.53
CA THR A 55 21.94 11.75 -16.32
C THR A 55 22.12 11.42 -14.83
N ASP A 56 22.02 12.40 -13.95
CA ASP A 56 22.13 12.17 -12.49
C ASP A 56 21.03 11.22 -12.01
N TRP A 57 19.80 11.42 -12.49
CA TRP A 57 18.67 10.58 -12.16
C TRP A 57 18.86 9.14 -12.63
N TYR A 58 19.32 8.95 -13.87
CA TYR A 58 19.58 7.63 -14.42
C TYR A 58 20.64 6.88 -13.60
N HIS A 59 21.79 7.49 -13.32
CA HIS A 59 22.84 6.85 -12.53
C HIS A 59 22.42 6.60 -11.09
N PHE A 60 21.61 7.49 -10.49
CA PHE A 60 21.01 7.23 -9.18
C PHE A 60 20.07 6.01 -9.21
N CYS A 61 19.26 5.85 -10.26
CA CYS A 61 18.39 4.69 -10.43
C CYS A 61 19.20 3.39 -10.56
N GLU A 62 20.30 3.40 -11.32
CA GLU A 62 21.23 2.26 -11.41
C GLU A 62 21.83 1.93 -10.04
N LEU A 63 22.35 2.93 -9.32
CA LEU A 63 22.94 2.77 -7.99
C LEU A 63 21.94 2.18 -6.99
N THR A 64 20.68 2.60 -7.06
CA THR A 64 19.66 2.25 -6.05
C THR A 64 18.69 1.15 -6.47
N CYS A 65 18.85 0.63 -7.69
CA CYS A 65 17.98 -0.38 -8.30
C CYS A 65 16.49 0.00 -8.21
N ILE A 66 16.15 1.26 -8.52
CA ILE A 66 14.77 1.74 -8.61
C ILE A 66 14.40 2.08 -10.06
N SER A 67 13.11 2.10 -10.38
CA SER A 67 12.64 2.50 -11.70
C SER A 67 12.85 4.00 -11.93
N THR A 68 13.20 4.38 -13.16
CA THR A 68 13.23 5.78 -13.58
C THR A 68 11.88 6.47 -13.45
N ASP A 69 10.79 5.70 -13.53
CA ASP A 69 9.41 6.21 -13.39
C ASP A 69 9.09 6.66 -11.95
N SER A 70 9.89 6.24 -10.96
CA SER A 70 9.72 6.66 -9.57
C SER A 70 9.76 8.19 -9.41
N LEU A 71 10.47 8.91 -10.31
CA LEU A 71 10.47 10.37 -10.35
C LEU A 71 9.07 10.95 -10.58
N LEU A 72 8.31 10.37 -11.51
CA LEU A 72 7.00 10.85 -11.94
C LEU A 72 5.93 10.50 -10.89
N VAL A 73 5.97 9.26 -10.41
CA VAL A 73 4.98 8.74 -9.47
C VAL A 73 5.23 9.28 -8.06
N GLY A 74 6.50 9.49 -7.69
CA GLY A 74 6.92 9.92 -6.35
C GLY A 74 6.93 8.78 -5.33
N GLN A 75 7.06 7.55 -5.81
CA GLN A 75 7.05 6.30 -5.03
C GLN A 75 8.05 5.32 -5.65
N ILE A 76 8.56 4.39 -4.83
CA ILE A 76 9.46 3.32 -5.27
C ILE A 76 8.66 2.02 -5.34
N GLU A 77 8.79 1.28 -6.44
CA GLU A 77 8.31 -0.09 -6.59
C GLU A 77 9.43 -0.98 -7.14
N ARG A 78 9.78 -2.01 -6.38
CA ARG A 78 10.79 -3.04 -6.68
C ARG A 78 10.13 -4.33 -7.16
N GLY A 79 8.89 -4.57 -6.76
CA GLY A 79 7.99 -5.52 -7.37
C GLY A 79 8.14 -6.98 -6.93
N GLY A 80 8.86 -7.27 -5.84
CA GLY A 80 8.88 -8.63 -5.26
C GLY A 80 7.59 -8.96 -4.52
N MET A 81 7.52 -10.10 -3.84
CA MET A 81 6.33 -10.55 -3.11
C MET A 81 6.42 -10.21 -1.63
N ALA A 82 5.27 -10.12 -0.96
CA ALA A 82 5.21 -9.95 0.48
C ALA A 82 5.64 -11.26 1.16
N THR A 83 6.50 -11.14 2.17
CA THR A 83 6.99 -12.28 2.97
C THR A 83 7.05 -11.89 4.44
N LEU A 84 7.03 -12.86 5.35
CA LEU A 84 7.25 -12.57 6.77
C LEU A 84 8.72 -12.30 7.11
N ASP A 85 9.63 -12.54 6.16
CA ASP A 85 11.04 -12.34 6.34
C ASP A 85 11.35 -10.85 6.52
N HIS A 86 12.31 -10.59 7.39
CA HIS A 86 12.67 -9.25 7.80
C HIS A 86 13.53 -8.52 6.77
N ASP A 87 14.23 -9.27 5.91
CA ASP A 87 15.32 -8.73 5.09
C ASP A 87 15.12 -8.92 3.58
N THR A 88 13.88 -9.12 3.10
CA THR A 88 13.61 -9.44 1.68
C THR A 88 14.26 -8.47 0.68
N TYR A 89 14.52 -7.22 1.09
CA TYR A 89 15.25 -6.23 0.27
C TYR A 89 16.48 -5.61 0.98
N GLY A 90 16.86 -6.11 2.16
CA GLY A 90 18.02 -5.60 2.91
C GLY A 90 17.98 -4.10 3.22
N LEU A 91 16.77 -3.54 3.43
CA LEU A 91 16.60 -2.10 3.60
C LEU A 91 16.82 -1.67 5.06
N ASN A 92 17.66 -0.66 5.26
CA ASN A 92 18.22 -0.21 6.53
C ASN A 92 17.34 0.81 7.28
N PHE A 93 16.03 0.82 7.06
CA PHE A 93 15.15 1.66 7.87
C PHE A 93 15.01 1.08 9.27
N ASN A 94 15.14 1.95 10.29
CA ASN A 94 14.84 1.55 11.65
C ASN A 94 13.33 1.46 11.84
N ILE A 95 12.81 0.22 11.87
CA ILE A 95 11.40 -0.04 12.16
C ILE A 95 11.24 -0.17 13.68
N PRO A 96 10.26 0.54 14.29
CA PRO A 96 9.99 0.42 15.72
C PRO A 96 9.68 -1.02 16.12
N GLN A 97 10.10 -1.42 17.33
CA GLN A 97 10.05 -2.81 17.79
C GLN A 97 8.65 -3.43 17.66
N GLU A 98 7.60 -2.68 17.98
CA GLU A 98 6.20 -3.15 17.93
C GLU A 98 5.67 -3.42 16.51
N TYR A 99 6.33 -2.89 15.48
CA TYR A 99 5.98 -3.11 14.06
C TYR A 99 6.95 -4.04 13.32
N ARG A 100 8.00 -4.52 13.99
CA ARG A 100 9.13 -5.23 13.37
C ARG A 100 8.83 -6.70 13.08
N GLU A 101 8.07 -7.35 13.95
CA GLU A 101 7.74 -8.78 13.84
C GLU A 101 6.52 -9.01 12.96
N ALA A 102 6.55 -10.11 12.20
CA ALA A 102 5.47 -10.55 11.29
C ALA A 102 4.96 -9.45 10.35
N ARG A 103 5.89 -8.83 9.62
CA ARG A 103 5.64 -7.74 8.67
C ARG A 103 4.97 -8.24 7.39
N GLY A 104 3.73 -8.71 7.52
CA GLY A 104 3.04 -9.33 6.40
C GLY A 104 2.34 -8.37 5.44
N SER A 105 2.24 -7.06 5.75
CA SER A 105 1.60 -6.06 4.88
C SER A 105 2.64 -5.16 4.25
N LYS A 106 2.66 -5.05 2.93
CA LYS A 106 3.42 -3.99 2.28
C LYS A 106 2.79 -2.62 2.49
N ILE A 107 3.59 -1.57 2.36
CA ILE A 107 3.11 -0.20 2.28
C ILE A 107 2.10 -0.04 1.13
N LYS A 108 2.27 -0.78 0.03
CA LYS A 108 1.26 -0.88 -1.03
C LYS A 108 -0.13 -1.30 -0.53
N ALA A 109 -0.22 -2.34 0.31
CA ALA A 109 -1.49 -2.77 0.91
C ALA A 109 -2.10 -1.68 1.80
N MET A 110 -1.23 -0.89 2.45
CA MET A 110 -1.61 0.18 3.35
C MET A 110 -1.90 1.51 2.65
N ALA A 111 -1.56 1.65 1.37
CA ALA A 111 -1.65 2.90 0.63
C ALA A 111 -3.04 3.57 0.71
N PRO A 112 -4.18 2.84 0.63
CA PRO A 112 -5.50 3.45 0.81
C PRO A 112 -5.67 4.12 2.18
N PHE A 113 -5.22 3.46 3.25
CA PHE A 113 -5.30 4.01 4.62
C PHE A 113 -4.37 5.20 4.81
N LEU A 114 -3.15 5.12 4.28
CA LEU A 114 -2.17 6.21 4.35
C LEU A 114 -2.67 7.45 3.62
N GLU A 115 -3.20 7.28 2.41
CA GLU A 115 -3.77 8.39 1.63
C GLU A 115 -5.03 8.96 2.29
N PHE A 116 -5.92 8.11 2.81
CA PHE A 116 -7.10 8.56 3.54
C PHE A 116 -6.73 9.37 4.79
N ALA A 117 -5.73 8.91 5.55
CA ALA A 117 -5.24 9.61 6.72
C ALA A 117 -4.61 10.96 6.36
N GLU A 118 -3.77 11.02 5.32
CA GLU A 118 -3.16 12.27 4.85
C GLU A 118 -4.22 13.28 4.38
N LEU A 119 -5.27 12.82 3.69
CA LEU A 119 -6.37 13.67 3.23
C LEU A 119 -7.16 14.31 4.38
N HIS A 120 -7.40 13.57 5.47
CA HIS A 120 -8.22 14.05 6.57
C HIS A 120 -7.44 14.77 7.68
N LEU A 121 -6.24 14.29 8.01
CA LEU A 121 -5.38 14.93 9.01
C LEU A 121 -4.62 16.14 8.42
N GLY A 122 -4.38 16.11 7.10
CA GLY A 122 -3.46 17.00 6.42
C GLY A 122 -2.00 16.52 6.53
N PRO A 123 -1.11 16.90 5.58
CA PRO A 123 0.24 16.35 5.48
C PRO A 123 1.09 16.52 6.74
N LYS A 124 0.98 17.68 7.40
CA LYS A 124 1.79 17.98 8.61
C LYS A 124 1.39 17.15 9.82
N GLU A 125 0.09 16.99 10.07
CA GLU A 125 -0.37 16.19 11.21
C GLU A 125 -0.19 14.69 10.95
N PHE A 126 -0.35 14.26 9.70
CA PHE A 126 -0.01 12.89 9.31
C PHE A 126 1.49 12.60 9.49
N GLU A 127 2.38 13.49 9.09
CA GLU A 127 3.82 13.34 9.33
C GLU A 127 4.14 13.27 10.84
N LYS A 128 3.53 14.15 11.66
CA LYS A 128 3.67 14.10 13.12
C LYS A 128 3.19 12.76 13.69
N TYR A 129 2.10 12.20 13.17
CA TYR A 129 1.64 10.87 13.59
C TYR A 129 2.70 9.80 13.31
N LEU A 130 3.28 9.76 12.10
CA LEU A 130 4.32 8.78 11.76
C LEU A 130 5.54 8.91 12.67
N VAL A 131 5.98 10.15 12.92
CA VAL A 131 7.10 10.44 13.85
C VAL A 131 6.74 10.04 15.28
N SER A 132 5.49 10.25 15.73
CA SER A 132 5.04 9.83 17.06
C SER A 132 5.06 8.30 17.24
N LYS A 133 4.95 7.56 16.13
CA LYS A 133 5.13 6.11 16.06
C LYS A 133 6.58 5.69 15.80
N ALA A 134 7.53 6.64 15.85
CA ALA A 134 8.95 6.45 15.61
C ALA A 134 9.31 5.93 14.20
N PHE A 135 8.44 6.14 13.21
CA PHE A 135 8.78 5.90 11.81
C PHE A 135 9.47 7.11 11.18
N ASP A 136 10.42 6.83 10.29
CA ASP A 136 10.89 7.81 9.31
C ASP A 136 9.84 7.95 8.20
N PRO A 137 9.28 9.15 7.91
CA PRO A 137 8.29 9.32 6.85
C PRO A 137 8.76 8.84 5.47
N ASP A 138 10.08 8.88 5.19
CA ASP A 138 10.62 8.41 3.93
C ASP A 138 10.50 6.86 3.78
N PHE A 139 10.23 6.12 4.85
CA PHE A 139 9.95 4.68 4.82
C PHE A 139 8.71 4.35 3.96
N PHE A 140 7.69 5.21 4.00
CA PHE A 140 6.41 4.98 3.31
C PHE A 140 6.44 5.37 1.81
N VAL A 141 7.58 5.82 1.31
CA VAL A 141 7.77 6.14 -0.12
C VAL A 141 8.05 4.88 -0.94
N ASP A 142 8.66 3.85 -0.34
CA ASP A 142 8.89 2.56 -0.97
C ASP A 142 7.72 1.61 -0.68
N LEU A 143 6.96 1.31 -1.74
CA LEU A 143 5.71 0.55 -1.64
C LEU A 143 5.94 -0.94 -1.36
N ASP A 144 7.17 -1.44 -1.52
CA ASP A 144 7.54 -2.81 -1.19
C ASP A 144 8.11 -2.98 0.23
N GLN A 145 8.29 -1.88 0.97
CA GLN A 145 8.51 -1.95 2.41
C GLN A 145 7.33 -2.62 3.10
N GLN A 146 7.60 -3.26 4.23
CA GLN A 146 6.57 -4.01 4.96
C GLN A 146 6.42 -3.55 6.40
N VAL A 147 5.18 -3.52 6.87
CA VAL A 147 4.77 -3.35 8.25
C VAL A 147 3.92 -4.54 8.68
N ASN A 148 3.77 -4.73 9.98
CA ASN A 148 2.85 -5.74 10.48
C ASN A 148 1.42 -5.17 10.63
N LEU A 149 0.48 -6.05 10.94
CA LEU A 149 -0.95 -5.70 11.04
C LEU A 149 -1.21 -4.61 12.11
N ARG A 150 -0.37 -4.53 13.15
CA ARG A 150 -0.53 -3.54 14.22
C ARG A 150 -0.51 -2.11 13.71
N PHE A 151 0.32 -1.78 12.71
CA PHE A 151 0.35 -0.44 12.13
C PHE A 151 -1.01 -0.05 11.52
N CYS A 152 -1.62 -0.97 10.76
CA CYS A 152 -2.97 -0.79 10.21
C CYS A 152 -4.00 -0.54 11.31
N MET A 153 -3.98 -1.38 12.34
CA MET A 153 -4.89 -1.27 13.47
C MET A 153 -4.74 0.07 14.20
N ASP A 154 -3.51 0.50 14.49
CA ASP A 154 -3.24 1.77 15.16
C ASP A 154 -3.69 2.98 14.35
N LEU A 155 -3.48 2.95 13.03
CA LEU A 155 -3.95 4.01 12.13
C LEU A 155 -5.47 4.03 12.04
N SER A 156 -6.11 2.87 11.89
CA SER A 156 -7.58 2.77 11.89
C SER A 156 -8.18 3.27 13.20
N ARG A 157 -7.61 2.91 14.36
CA ARG A 157 -8.08 3.41 15.67
C ARG A 157 -7.98 4.92 15.76
N LEU A 158 -6.86 5.52 15.34
CA LEU A 158 -6.74 6.98 15.29
C LEU A 158 -7.87 7.60 14.44
N LEU A 159 -8.09 7.09 13.24
CA LEU A 159 -9.09 7.65 12.32
C LEU A 159 -10.53 7.47 12.83
N ILE A 160 -10.83 6.35 13.51
CA ILE A 160 -12.13 6.11 14.16
C ILE A 160 -12.32 7.08 15.33
N GLN A 161 -11.32 7.23 16.20
CA GLN A 161 -11.37 8.13 17.35
C GLN A 161 -11.54 9.59 16.94
N GLN A 162 -10.97 9.99 15.80
CA GLN A 162 -11.12 11.32 15.21
C GLN A 162 -12.38 11.46 14.33
N GLN A 163 -13.23 10.42 14.27
CA GLN A 163 -14.48 10.40 13.50
C GLN A 163 -14.31 10.57 11.98
N TYR A 164 -13.11 10.31 11.45
CA TYR A 164 -12.88 10.28 9.99
C TYR A 164 -13.24 8.95 9.37
N LEU A 165 -13.02 7.86 10.10
CA LEU A 165 -13.34 6.50 9.65
C LEU A 165 -14.66 6.04 10.25
N THR A 166 -15.73 6.20 9.49
CA THR A 166 -17.11 5.84 9.83
C THR A 166 -17.64 4.82 8.82
N PRO A 167 -18.78 4.16 9.06
CA PRO A 167 -19.39 3.28 8.07
C PRO A 167 -19.62 3.96 6.71
N GLU A 168 -19.95 5.25 6.71
CA GLU A 168 -20.24 6.05 5.52
C GLU A 168 -18.96 6.40 4.73
N SER A 169 -17.80 6.47 5.38
CA SER A 169 -16.54 6.79 4.72
C SER A 169 -15.82 5.59 4.12
N LEU A 170 -16.36 4.37 4.29
CA LEU A 170 -15.79 3.14 3.72
C LEU A 170 -15.69 3.16 2.20
N ASP A 171 -16.69 3.69 1.49
CA ASP A 171 -16.63 3.80 0.03
C ASP A 171 -15.51 4.77 -0.40
N ALA A 172 -15.34 5.88 0.32
CA ALA A 172 -14.26 6.83 0.05
C ALA A 172 -12.89 6.19 0.28
N LEU A 173 -12.71 5.46 1.39
CA LEU A 173 -11.46 4.73 1.68
C LEU A 173 -11.16 3.65 0.63
N THR A 174 -12.13 2.79 0.31
CA THR A 174 -11.91 1.68 -0.63
C THR A 174 -11.76 2.17 -2.08
N SER A 175 -12.36 3.31 -2.44
CA SER A 175 -12.10 3.99 -3.72
C SER A 175 -10.64 4.43 -3.89
N LEU A 176 -9.90 4.65 -2.80
CA LEU A 176 -8.47 4.96 -2.89
C LEU A 176 -7.67 3.73 -3.33
N ALA A 177 -8.14 2.52 -3.02
CA ALA A 177 -7.50 1.28 -3.44
C ALA A 177 -7.54 1.03 -4.94
N THR A 178 -8.15 1.89 -5.75
CA THR A 178 -8.34 1.63 -7.17
C THR A 178 -7.54 2.61 -8.04
N ARG A 179 -6.94 3.61 -7.38
CA ARG A 179 -6.14 4.65 -8.00
C ARG A 179 -4.81 4.09 -8.48
N SER A 180 -4.31 4.65 -9.58
CA SER A 180 -2.99 4.30 -10.11
C SER A 180 -1.87 4.48 -9.10
N ARG A 181 -1.92 5.54 -8.29
CA ARG A 181 -0.93 5.83 -7.24
C ARG A 181 -0.88 4.81 -6.09
N THR A 182 -1.99 4.14 -5.76
CA THR A 182 -2.01 3.14 -4.68
C THR A 182 -1.67 1.75 -5.21
N GLN A 183 -2.01 1.48 -6.46
CA GLN A 183 -1.82 0.19 -7.12
C GLN A 183 -0.47 0.04 -7.80
N GLY A 184 0.12 1.15 -8.23
CA GLY A 184 1.35 1.21 -9.01
C GLY A 184 1.29 0.31 -10.23
N LYS A 185 2.26 -0.60 -10.40
CA LYS A 185 2.31 -1.48 -11.58
C LYS A 185 1.09 -2.38 -11.76
N PHE A 186 0.36 -2.70 -10.70
CA PHE A 186 -0.86 -3.50 -10.79
C PHE A 186 -2.04 -2.74 -11.37
N HIS A 187 -1.99 -1.40 -11.38
CA HIS A 187 -3.07 -0.60 -11.96
C HIS A 187 -3.31 -0.96 -13.42
N GLN A 188 -2.24 -1.11 -14.21
CA GLN A 188 -2.36 -1.46 -15.62
C GLN A 188 -2.94 -2.88 -15.80
N LEU A 189 -2.48 -3.84 -14.99
CA LEU A 189 -3.01 -5.21 -15.01
C LEU A 189 -4.53 -5.21 -14.74
N TYR A 190 -4.97 -4.39 -13.79
CA TYR A 190 -6.37 -4.28 -13.43
C TYR A 190 -7.20 -3.51 -14.46
N SER A 191 -6.64 -2.46 -15.08
CA SER A 191 -7.32 -1.72 -16.14
C SER A 191 -7.52 -2.56 -17.41
N ASP A 192 -6.68 -3.57 -17.62
CA ASP A 192 -6.75 -4.45 -18.79
C ASP A 192 -7.67 -5.66 -18.57
N ALA A 193 -8.24 -5.82 -17.37
CA ALA A 193 -9.16 -6.89 -17.05
C ALA A 193 -10.47 -6.77 -17.85
N ARG A 194 -10.87 -7.87 -18.50
CA ARG A 194 -11.99 -7.90 -19.46
C ARG A 194 -13.36 -7.71 -18.81
N ASP A 195 -13.54 -8.28 -17.62
CA ASP A 195 -14.78 -8.33 -16.85
C ASP A 195 -14.47 -8.40 -15.35
N ASP A 196 -15.52 -8.24 -14.52
CA ASP A 196 -15.39 -8.17 -13.06
C ASP A 196 -14.84 -9.46 -12.44
N SER A 197 -15.10 -10.62 -13.07
CA SER A 197 -14.58 -11.90 -12.60
C SER A 197 -13.09 -12.05 -12.86
N SER A 198 -12.65 -11.67 -14.06
CA SER A 198 -11.24 -11.65 -14.44
C SER A 198 -10.47 -10.67 -13.56
N LEU A 199 -11.03 -9.48 -13.31
CA LEU A 199 -10.42 -8.50 -12.42
C LEU A 199 -10.27 -9.05 -11.00
N LEU A 200 -11.34 -9.63 -10.43
CA LEU A 200 -11.27 -10.19 -9.09
C LEU A 200 -10.30 -11.37 -9.01
N PHE A 201 -10.24 -12.22 -10.05
CA PHE A 201 -9.25 -13.29 -10.16
C PHE A 201 -7.82 -12.75 -10.12
N GLU A 202 -7.51 -11.70 -10.89
CA GLU A 202 -6.20 -11.03 -10.89
C GLU A 202 -5.86 -10.43 -9.52
N VAL A 203 -6.82 -9.78 -8.86
CA VAL A 203 -6.64 -9.23 -7.50
C VAL A 203 -6.33 -10.33 -6.49
N LEU A 204 -7.07 -11.44 -6.53
CA LEU A 204 -6.86 -12.57 -5.60
C LEU A 204 -5.53 -13.29 -5.87
N SER A 205 -5.21 -13.53 -7.14
CA SER A 205 -3.95 -14.18 -7.54
C SER A 205 -2.73 -13.29 -7.28
N GLY A 206 -2.91 -11.97 -7.41
CA GLY A 206 -1.92 -10.94 -7.14
C GLY A 206 -1.81 -10.53 -5.66
N ALA A 207 -2.60 -11.12 -4.76
CA ALA A 207 -2.70 -10.68 -3.36
C ALA A 207 -1.33 -10.71 -2.62
N ARG A 208 -0.47 -11.69 -2.94
CA ARG A 208 0.92 -11.76 -2.41
C ARG A 208 1.79 -10.57 -2.85
N GLY A 209 1.39 -9.84 -3.89
CA GLY A 209 1.98 -8.57 -4.27
C GLY A 209 1.73 -7.43 -3.27
N TYR A 210 0.74 -7.58 -2.38
CA TYR A 210 0.34 -6.62 -1.35
C TYR A 210 0.65 -7.14 0.05
N GLU A 211 0.31 -8.39 0.35
CA GLU A 211 0.45 -8.94 1.69
C GLU A 211 0.57 -10.46 1.73
N CYS A 212 1.05 -10.96 2.86
CA CYS A 212 1.12 -12.38 3.20
C CYS A 212 0.42 -12.70 4.53
N ASN A 213 -0.46 -11.82 5.02
CA ASN A 213 -1.22 -12.05 6.25
C ASN A 213 -2.42 -12.98 6.07
N PHE A 214 -2.93 -13.05 4.85
CA PHE A 214 -4.08 -13.87 4.51
C PHE A 214 -3.76 -14.74 3.32
N ASP A 215 -4.31 -15.94 3.35
CA ASP A 215 -4.33 -16.88 2.25
C ASP A 215 -5.63 -16.68 1.46
N TYR A 216 -5.50 -16.49 0.16
CA TYR A 216 -6.59 -16.20 -0.76
C TYR A 216 -6.77 -17.40 -1.68
N VAL A 217 -7.91 -18.06 -1.59
CA VAL A 217 -8.18 -19.30 -2.33
C VAL A 217 -9.42 -19.10 -3.18
N ILE A 218 -9.27 -19.28 -4.49
CA ILE A 218 -10.40 -19.39 -5.40
C ILE A 218 -10.93 -20.81 -5.27
N GLU A 219 -12.16 -20.94 -4.79
CA GLU A 219 -12.82 -22.21 -4.57
C GLU A 219 -13.53 -22.65 -5.86
N ALA A 220 -14.29 -23.74 -5.78
CA ALA A 220 -15.08 -24.19 -6.93
C ALA A 220 -16.14 -23.15 -7.34
N GLY A 221 -16.40 -23.09 -8.64
CA GLY A 221 -17.44 -22.28 -9.24
C GLY A 221 -18.01 -22.94 -10.48
N ASP A 222 -19.09 -22.36 -11.00
CA ASP A 222 -19.68 -22.71 -12.28
C ASP A 222 -19.67 -21.50 -13.24
N SER A 223 -20.42 -21.59 -14.34
CA SER A 223 -20.51 -20.49 -15.31
C SER A 223 -21.14 -19.20 -14.75
N ARG A 224 -21.96 -19.31 -13.70
CA ARG A 224 -22.78 -18.26 -13.11
C ARG A 224 -22.23 -17.75 -11.79
N SER A 225 -21.40 -18.49 -11.09
CA SER A 225 -20.77 -17.98 -9.87
C SER A 225 -19.45 -18.66 -9.58
N PHE A 226 -18.63 -18.01 -8.77
CA PHE A 226 -17.54 -18.71 -8.09
C PHE A 226 -17.42 -18.20 -6.67
N ASP A 227 -16.98 -19.10 -5.80
CA ASP A 227 -16.68 -18.79 -4.42
C ASP A 227 -15.18 -18.55 -4.26
N PHE A 228 -14.81 -17.70 -3.32
CA PHE A 228 -13.43 -17.56 -2.88
C PHE A 228 -13.39 -17.36 -1.37
N SER A 229 -12.27 -17.75 -0.77
CA SER A 229 -12.09 -17.61 0.67
C SER A 229 -10.80 -16.85 1.02
N VAL A 230 -10.86 -16.19 2.17
CA VAL A 230 -9.76 -15.43 2.76
C VAL A 230 -9.55 -15.95 4.17
N ARG A 231 -8.43 -16.63 4.38
CA ARG A 231 -8.08 -17.27 5.65
C ARG A 231 -6.91 -16.54 6.30
N PRO A 232 -7.00 -16.17 7.59
CA PRO A 232 -5.86 -15.60 8.29
C PRO A 232 -4.71 -16.61 8.42
N GLU A 233 -3.49 -16.15 8.22
CA GLU A 233 -2.28 -16.93 8.44
C GLU A 233 -1.97 -17.05 9.94
N ALA A 234 -1.23 -18.10 10.33
CA ALA A 234 -1.03 -18.46 11.74
C ALA A 234 -0.37 -17.35 12.56
N HIS A 235 0.55 -16.56 11.97
CA HIS A 235 1.21 -15.46 12.67
C HIS A 235 0.24 -14.34 13.07
N LEU A 236 -0.97 -14.29 12.49
CA LEU A 236 -1.94 -13.28 12.86
C LEU A 236 -2.53 -13.50 14.26
N ALA A 237 -2.40 -14.70 14.84
CA ALA A 237 -2.89 -15.00 16.19
C ALA A 237 -2.26 -14.12 17.29
N GLN A 238 -1.11 -13.48 17.02
CA GLN A 238 -0.47 -12.55 17.96
C GLN A 238 -1.12 -11.15 17.99
N PHE A 239 -2.01 -10.84 17.04
CA PHE A 239 -2.69 -9.55 16.97
C PHE A 239 -4.14 -9.71 17.41
N ASN A 240 -4.60 -8.88 18.35
CA ASN A 240 -6.01 -8.83 18.73
C ASN A 240 -6.81 -7.98 17.72
N TYR A 241 -6.90 -8.41 16.46
CA TYR A 241 -7.62 -7.66 15.42
C TYR A 241 -9.10 -8.03 15.31
N ARG A 242 -9.48 -9.17 15.88
CA ARG A 242 -10.85 -9.70 15.80
C ARG A 242 -11.73 -9.16 16.93
N ASP A 243 -11.20 -9.08 18.15
CA ASP A 243 -11.96 -8.72 19.35
C ASP A 243 -11.58 -7.31 19.84
N ASP A 244 -11.00 -6.48 18.98
CA ASP A 244 -10.69 -5.08 19.30
C ASP A 244 -11.97 -4.24 19.36
N SER A 245 -12.33 -3.78 20.55
CA SER A 245 -13.56 -3.01 20.76
C SER A 245 -13.59 -1.65 20.06
N THR A 246 -12.43 -1.07 19.74
CA THR A 246 -12.35 0.21 19.02
C THR A 246 -12.55 -0.01 17.52
N LEU A 247 -11.98 -1.08 16.97
CA LEU A 247 -12.17 -1.43 15.57
C LEU A 247 -13.57 -1.99 15.31
N GLY A 248 -14.17 -2.68 16.30
CA GLY A 248 -15.47 -3.32 16.13
C GLY A 248 -15.47 -4.28 14.93
N ASP A 249 -16.46 -4.14 14.04
CA ASP A 249 -16.53 -4.93 12.80
C ASP A 249 -15.92 -4.19 11.58
N PHE A 250 -15.20 -3.09 11.79
CA PHE A 250 -14.63 -2.25 10.73
C PHE A 250 -13.82 -3.07 9.72
N LEU A 251 -12.92 -3.95 10.19
CA LEU A 251 -12.07 -4.73 9.29
C LEU A 251 -12.86 -5.73 8.43
N CYS A 252 -13.96 -6.32 8.95
CA CYS A 252 -14.87 -7.16 8.14
C CYS A 252 -15.54 -6.30 7.05
N ARG A 253 -16.10 -5.13 7.44
CA ARG A 253 -16.76 -4.22 6.50
C ARG A 253 -15.81 -3.67 5.43
N TYR A 254 -14.61 -3.27 5.83
CA TYR A 254 -13.57 -2.81 4.92
C TYR A 254 -13.22 -3.89 3.90
N LYS A 255 -13.00 -5.13 4.33
CA LYS A 255 -12.63 -6.23 3.43
C LYS A 255 -13.72 -6.50 2.39
N LYS A 256 -14.98 -6.55 2.82
CA LYS A 256 -16.12 -6.70 1.92
C LYS A 256 -16.20 -5.55 0.93
N SER A 257 -16.17 -4.30 1.43
CA SER A 257 -16.22 -3.09 0.60
C SER A 257 -15.04 -3.00 -0.38
N TYR A 258 -13.85 -3.47 0.02
CA TYR A 258 -12.67 -3.54 -0.84
C TYR A 258 -12.94 -4.43 -2.05
N PHE A 259 -13.42 -5.66 -1.84
CA PHE A 259 -13.75 -6.56 -2.96
C PHE A 259 -14.91 -6.05 -3.80
N GLU A 260 -15.96 -5.52 -3.18
CA GLU A 260 -17.06 -4.85 -3.89
C GLU A 260 -16.55 -3.71 -4.78
N LYS A 261 -15.51 -2.97 -4.35
CA LYS A 261 -14.96 -1.90 -5.17
C LYS A 261 -14.27 -2.40 -6.44
N PHE A 262 -13.60 -3.56 -6.38
CA PHE A 262 -13.04 -4.18 -7.58
C PHE A 262 -14.12 -4.75 -8.49
N VAL A 263 -15.23 -5.25 -7.91
CA VAL A 263 -16.42 -5.67 -8.66
C VAL A 263 -17.18 -4.42 -9.15
N GLY A 264 -16.86 -3.96 -10.37
CA GLY A 264 -17.45 -2.74 -10.93
C GLY A 264 -16.42 -1.77 -11.53
N LEU A 265 -15.12 -2.10 -11.44
CA LEU A 265 -14.05 -1.33 -12.07
C LEU A 265 -13.60 -1.86 -13.42
N SER A 266 -14.08 -3.04 -13.84
CA SER A 266 -13.68 -3.59 -15.13
C SER A 266 -14.10 -2.67 -16.28
N VAL A 267 -13.39 -2.77 -17.42
CA VAL A 267 -13.66 -1.94 -18.62
C VAL A 267 -15.09 -2.13 -19.12
N ARG A 268 -15.67 -3.31 -18.89
CA ARG A 268 -17.04 -3.67 -19.21
C ARG A 268 -17.72 -4.10 -17.92
N PRO A 269 -18.08 -3.15 -17.05
CA PRO A 269 -18.71 -3.49 -15.79
C PRO A 269 -19.99 -4.24 -16.12
N THR A 270 -20.07 -5.48 -15.66
CA THR A 270 -21.33 -6.17 -15.67
C THR A 270 -22.10 -5.55 -14.51
N HIS A 271 -23.02 -4.62 -14.80
CA HIS A 271 -23.90 -3.97 -13.81
C HIS A 271 -24.74 -4.96 -12.95
N ALA A 272 -24.53 -6.25 -13.15
CA ALA A 272 -25.22 -7.36 -12.57
C ALA A 272 -24.33 -8.26 -11.68
N ALA A 273 -23.02 -8.01 -11.58
CA ALA A 273 -22.17 -8.77 -10.67
C ALA A 273 -22.48 -8.38 -9.21
N GLN A 274 -22.79 -9.37 -8.37
CA GLN A 274 -23.10 -9.16 -6.96
C GLN A 274 -22.17 -10.01 -6.10
N LEU A 275 -21.52 -9.36 -5.13
CA LEU A 275 -20.69 -10.04 -4.14
C LEU A 275 -21.52 -10.32 -2.87
N GLU A 276 -21.65 -11.59 -2.53
CA GLU A 276 -22.33 -12.06 -1.33
C GLU A 276 -21.30 -12.57 -0.31
N GLU A 277 -21.44 -12.20 0.96
CA GLU A 277 -20.62 -12.73 2.06
C GLU A 277 -21.34 -13.93 2.69
N LEU A 278 -20.76 -15.13 2.55
CA LEU A 278 -21.32 -16.38 3.06
C LEU A 278 -20.86 -16.66 4.50
N GLU A 279 -19.58 -16.39 4.78
CA GLU A 279 -18.96 -16.56 6.10
C GLU A 279 -18.08 -15.33 6.39
N CYS A 280 -18.05 -14.82 7.64
CA CYS A 280 -17.10 -13.78 8.05
C CYS A 280 -16.26 -14.25 9.23
N HIS A 281 -14.93 -14.26 9.04
CA HIS A 281 -13.95 -14.62 10.07
C HIS A 281 -14.11 -13.78 11.35
N TYR A 282 -14.39 -12.49 11.19
CA TYR A 282 -14.60 -11.56 12.29
C TYR A 282 -15.89 -11.85 13.09
N ARG A 283 -16.77 -12.73 12.60
CA ARG A 283 -18.04 -13.09 13.26
C ARG A 283 -18.07 -14.52 13.81
N GLY A 284 -16.93 -15.21 13.91
CA GLY A 284 -16.93 -16.60 14.40
C GLY A 284 -16.20 -17.58 13.50
N ALA A 285 -16.26 -17.34 12.19
CA ALA A 285 -15.84 -18.32 11.20
C ALA A 285 -14.30 -18.49 11.15
N PRO A 286 -13.80 -19.65 10.70
CA PRO A 286 -12.35 -19.85 10.51
C PRO A 286 -11.77 -19.02 9.36
N LYS A 287 -12.60 -18.62 8.39
CA LYS A 287 -12.24 -17.82 7.21
C LYS A 287 -13.40 -16.92 6.81
N CYS A 288 -13.15 -15.92 5.97
CA CYS A 288 -14.22 -15.27 5.22
C CYS A 288 -14.45 -16.02 3.91
N THR A 289 -15.69 -16.25 3.54
CA THR A 289 -16.06 -16.87 2.26
C THR A 289 -17.02 -15.94 1.53
N TYR A 290 -16.73 -15.66 0.28
CA TYR A 290 -17.50 -14.77 -0.57
C TYR A 290 -17.91 -15.48 -1.85
N ARG A 291 -19.09 -15.13 -2.38
CA ARG A 291 -19.59 -15.59 -3.67
C ARG A 291 -19.74 -14.42 -4.62
N LEU A 292 -19.15 -14.53 -5.81
CA LEU A 292 -19.43 -13.60 -6.90
C LEU A 292 -20.49 -14.21 -7.81
N ASN A 293 -21.70 -13.64 -7.80
CA ASN A 293 -22.78 -14.03 -8.70
C ASN A 293 -22.68 -13.24 -10.02
N ARG A 294 -22.62 -13.95 -11.15
CA ARG A 294 -22.72 -13.43 -12.51
C ARG A 294 -24.16 -13.62 -12.98
N MET A 295 -24.85 -12.55 -13.34
CA MET A 295 -26.14 -12.73 -14.03
C MET A 295 -25.89 -13.21 -15.46
N ALA A 296 -26.75 -14.12 -15.93
CA ALA A 296 -26.70 -14.59 -17.30
C ALA A 296 -26.89 -13.41 -18.26
N SER A 297 -25.93 -13.24 -19.17
CA SER A 297 -26.00 -12.29 -20.30
C SER A 297 -27.08 -12.69 -21.28
#